data_AF-A0A0Q8RCC2-F1
#
_entry.id   AF-A0A0Q8RCC2-F1
#
_cell.length_a   1.000
_cell.length_b   1.000
_cell.length_c   1.000
_cell.angle_alpha   90.00
_cell.angle_beta   90.00
_cell.angle_gamma   90.00
#
_symmetry.space_group_name_H-M   'P 1'
#
loop_
_entity.id
_entity.type
_entity.pdbx_description
1 polymer ?
#
loop_
_entity_poly.entity_id
_entity_poly.type
_entity_poly.pdbx_seq_one_letter_code
_entity_poly.pdbx_strand_id
1 'polypeptide(L)'
;MLIVTHSGKFHADDAWAVAVLNVLYPGAEIIRTRDQAIIDTADFAVDVGGVWDPATGRFDHHQKGFDVARQSGVPYASAGLVWREYGARCVAALALAHTGQQLAEGPAREIAYGIDADVVQYLDLSDVGAAKSAPGGYGLSAVVSGYNTNWLDEQRLGYGEETEGFRLSQFRRAMALLTDVMANAVRYRVAALLALEQVRQGEVLEGGKVLFLKNGALPWSQVVRKEMPKVLFVISYSIAEQRHMLHTVPVSTESFDARADLPQAWAGLRDAELAAVTGVPDAGFCHNGRFIASARSYEGIRAMASLALKAVAPA
;
A
#
# COMPACT_ATOMS: atom_id res chain seq x y z
N MET A 1 -25.25 3.81 15.05
CA MET A 1 -25.43 2.94 13.88
C MET A 1 -25.40 1.50 14.36
N LEU A 2 -26.21 0.65 13.73
CA LEU A 2 -26.31 -0.79 13.99
C LEU A 2 -25.81 -1.57 12.77
N ILE A 3 -24.78 -2.39 12.98
CA ILE A 3 -24.25 -3.34 11.99
C ILE A 3 -24.64 -4.75 12.43
N VAL A 4 -25.33 -5.47 11.56
CA VAL A 4 -25.73 -6.86 11.79
C VAL A 4 -24.96 -7.77 10.84
N THR A 5 -24.40 -8.85 11.37
CA THR A 5 -23.82 -9.95 10.58
C THR A 5 -24.28 -11.30 11.14
N HIS A 6 -23.99 -12.40 10.45
CA HIS A 6 -24.40 -13.72 10.90
C HIS A 6 -23.73 -14.17 12.21
N SER A 7 -24.43 -15.01 12.98
CA SER A 7 -23.91 -15.65 14.19
C SER A 7 -23.05 -16.89 13.88
N GLY A 8 -22.49 -17.55 14.91
CA GLY A 8 -21.71 -18.79 14.74
C GLY A 8 -20.27 -18.56 14.28
N LYS A 9 -19.73 -19.47 13.44
CA LYS A 9 -18.38 -19.33 12.89
C LYS A 9 -18.35 -18.19 11.88
N PHE A 10 -17.46 -17.22 12.08
CA PHE A 10 -17.21 -16.12 11.14
C PHE A 10 -16.03 -16.40 10.22
N HIS A 11 -15.99 -15.67 9.11
CA HIS A 11 -14.94 -15.71 8.10
C HIS A 11 -14.16 -14.39 8.08
N ALA A 12 -13.16 -14.32 7.21
CA ALA A 12 -12.52 -13.03 6.93
C ALA A 12 -13.43 -12.10 6.12
N ASP A 13 -14.43 -12.65 5.43
CA ASP A 13 -15.39 -11.91 4.64
C ASP A 13 -16.21 -10.92 5.49
N ASP A 14 -17.04 -11.45 6.38
CA ASP A 14 -17.88 -10.68 7.29
C ASP A 14 -17.04 -9.84 8.28
N ALA A 15 -15.93 -10.38 8.79
CA ALA A 15 -15.05 -9.62 9.68
C ALA A 15 -14.39 -8.41 9.00
N TRP A 16 -13.97 -8.52 7.73
CA TRP A 16 -13.41 -7.41 6.97
C TRP A 16 -14.47 -6.36 6.68
N ALA A 17 -15.62 -6.78 6.15
CA ALA A 17 -16.75 -5.89 5.86
C ALA A 17 -17.18 -5.08 7.09
N VAL A 18 -17.36 -5.74 8.24
CA VAL A 18 -17.75 -5.06 9.48
C VAL A 18 -16.62 -4.15 9.99
N ALA A 19 -15.34 -4.53 9.85
CA ALA A 19 -14.21 -3.68 10.21
C ALA A 19 -14.17 -2.37 9.38
N VAL A 20 -14.43 -2.45 8.06
CA VAL A 20 -14.52 -1.28 7.17
C VAL A 20 -15.61 -0.32 7.65
N LEU A 21 -16.80 -0.83 7.92
CA LEU A 21 -17.92 -0.02 8.40
C LEU A 21 -17.62 0.57 9.79
N ASN A 22 -16.99 -0.18 10.68
CA ASN A 22 -16.62 0.30 12.02
C ASN A 22 -15.53 1.39 12.00
N VAL A 23 -14.63 1.39 11.01
CA VAL A 23 -13.70 2.51 10.79
C VAL A 23 -14.45 3.80 10.41
N LEU A 24 -15.49 3.68 9.59
CA LEU A 24 -16.27 4.83 9.13
C LEU A 24 -17.31 5.31 10.14
N TYR A 25 -17.81 4.39 10.96
CA TYR A 25 -18.87 4.62 11.93
C TYR A 25 -18.39 4.11 13.30
N PRO A 26 -17.36 4.75 13.89
CA PRO A 26 -16.80 4.31 15.16
C PRO A 26 -17.88 4.35 16.25
N GLY A 27 -17.91 3.29 17.08
CA GLY A 27 -18.93 3.13 18.11
C GLY A 27 -20.26 2.59 17.58
N ALA A 28 -20.34 2.13 16.33
CA ALA A 28 -21.47 1.35 15.86
C ALA A 28 -21.67 0.10 16.74
N GLU A 29 -22.93 -0.18 17.04
CA GLU A 29 -23.30 -1.43 17.71
C GLU A 29 -23.19 -2.58 16.70
N ILE A 30 -22.66 -3.71 17.16
CA ILE A 30 -22.48 -4.91 16.34
C ILE A 30 -23.29 -6.03 16.96
N ILE A 31 -24.27 -6.53 16.21
CA ILE A 31 -25.07 -7.68 16.58
C ILE A 31 -24.78 -8.83 15.62
N ARG A 32 -24.53 -10.02 16.15
CA ARG A 32 -24.30 -11.23 15.37
C ARG A 32 -25.50 -12.16 15.52
N THR A 33 -26.35 -12.25 14.50
CA THR A 33 -27.60 -13.00 14.54
C THR A 33 -28.03 -13.50 13.16
N ARG A 34 -28.98 -14.43 13.13
CA ARG A 34 -29.72 -14.83 11.91
C ARG A 34 -31.21 -14.54 12.01
N ASP A 35 -31.62 -13.82 13.05
CA ASP A 35 -33.00 -13.40 13.23
C ASP A 35 -33.33 -12.26 12.26
N GLN A 36 -34.24 -12.54 11.32
CA GLN A 36 -34.64 -11.59 10.28
C GLN A 36 -35.23 -10.30 10.87
N ALA A 37 -35.99 -10.39 11.98
CA ALA A 37 -36.58 -9.20 12.58
C ALA A 37 -35.51 -8.23 13.12
N ILE A 38 -34.37 -8.76 13.58
CA ILE A 38 -33.25 -7.92 14.00
C ILE A 38 -32.51 -7.38 12.77
N ILE A 39 -32.26 -8.24 11.77
CA ILE A 39 -31.58 -7.85 10.52
C ILE A 39 -32.31 -6.71 9.81
N ASP A 40 -33.64 -6.74 9.79
CA ASP A 40 -34.48 -5.72 9.13
C ASP A 40 -34.34 -4.34 9.78
N THR A 41 -33.96 -4.28 11.07
CA THR A 41 -33.74 -3.01 11.80
C THR A 41 -32.32 -2.45 11.64
N ALA A 42 -31.41 -3.19 11.00
CA ALA A 42 -30.02 -2.78 10.87
C ALA A 42 -29.83 -1.59 9.91
N ASP A 43 -28.92 -0.67 10.26
CA ASP A 43 -28.40 0.31 9.29
C ASP A 43 -27.58 -0.42 8.22
N PHE A 44 -26.82 -1.44 8.64
CA PHE A 44 -26.06 -2.31 7.74
C PHE A 44 -26.31 -3.79 8.06
N ALA A 45 -26.66 -4.58 7.06
CA ALA A 45 -26.66 -6.04 7.15
C ALA A 45 -25.56 -6.59 6.23
N VAL A 46 -24.64 -7.35 6.81
CA VAL A 46 -23.44 -7.88 6.15
C VAL A 46 -23.45 -9.38 6.25
N ASP A 47 -23.28 -10.07 5.14
CA ASP A 47 -23.21 -11.53 5.08
C ASP A 47 -24.41 -12.24 5.74
N VAL A 48 -25.57 -11.57 5.73
CA VAL A 48 -26.81 -12.04 6.31
C VAL A 48 -28.01 -11.29 5.72
N GLY A 49 -29.17 -11.95 5.72
CA GLY A 49 -30.45 -11.36 5.29
C GLY A 49 -30.81 -11.62 3.83
N GLY A 50 -29.92 -12.19 3.03
CA GLY A 50 -30.19 -12.62 1.67
C GLY A 50 -30.47 -11.48 0.71
N VAL A 51 -29.92 -10.28 0.95
CA VAL A 51 -30.14 -9.10 0.08
C VAL A 51 -28.82 -8.37 -0.20
N TRP A 52 -28.59 -8.05 -1.47
CA TRP A 52 -27.60 -7.07 -1.89
C TRP A 52 -28.30 -5.82 -2.40
N ASP A 53 -28.23 -4.76 -1.61
CA ASP A 53 -28.73 -3.43 -1.95
C ASP A 53 -27.87 -2.38 -1.21
N PRO A 54 -26.84 -1.81 -1.88
CA PRO A 54 -25.97 -0.82 -1.28
C PRO A 54 -26.71 0.43 -0.78
N ALA A 55 -27.83 0.80 -1.41
CA ALA A 55 -28.59 2.00 -1.06
C ALA A 55 -29.27 1.87 0.31
N THR A 56 -29.60 0.65 0.72
CA THR A 56 -30.19 0.33 2.03
C THR A 56 -29.20 -0.38 2.96
N GLY A 57 -27.91 -0.39 2.63
CA GLY A 57 -26.87 -0.95 3.48
C GLY A 57 -26.89 -2.49 3.57
N ARG A 58 -27.41 -3.18 2.56
CA ARG A 58 -27.51 -4.65 2.52
C ARG A 58 -26.39 -5.22 1.65
N PHE A 59 -25.54 -6.05 2.24
CA PHE A 59 -24.32 -6.59 1.65
C PHE A 59 -24.21 -8.09 1.92
N ASP A 60 -25.14 -8.86 1.38
CA ASP A 60 -25.11 -10.33 1.38
C ASP A 60 -24.95 -10.82 -0.06
N HIS A 61 -24.31 -11.97 -0.26
CA HIS A 61 -24.06 -12.62 -1.55
C HIS A 61 -24.70 -14.02 -1.68
N HIS A 62 -25.41 -14.48 -0.64
CA HIS A 62 -26.00 -15.82 -0.58
C HIS A 62 -27.29 -16.02 -1.40
N GLN A 63 -27.69 -15.03 -2.22
CA GLN A 63 -28.92 -15.14 -3.00
C GLN A 63 -28.81 -16.23 -4.05
N LYS A 64 -29.93 -16.93 -4.29
CA LYS A 64 -29.98 -17.92 -5.36
C LYS A 64 -29.70 -17.26 -6.70
N GLY A 65 -28.63 -17.69 -7.36
CA GLY A 65 -28.22 -17.17 -8.66
C GLY A 65 -27.39 -15.89 -8.59
N PHE A 66 -26.87 -15.50 -7.41
CA PHE A 66 -25.92 -14.41 -7.31
C PHE A 66 -24.64 -14.75 -8.07
N ASP A 67 -24.37 -14.01 -9.15
CA ASP A 67 -23.26 -14.23 -10.09
C ASP A 67 -22.43 -12.95 -10.33
N VAL A 68 -22.56 -11.98 -9.43
CA VAL A 68 -21.92 -10.68 -9.56
C VAL A 68 -20.42 -10.82 -9.34
N ALA A 69 -19.64 -10.37 -10.33
CA ALA A 69 -18.18 -10.40 -10.29
C ALA A 69 -17.57 -9.06 -10.70
N ARG A 70 -16.31 -8.87 -10.29
CA ARG A 70 -15.46 -7.78 -10.77
C ARG A 70 -15.13 -7.96 -12.25
N GLN A 71 -14.60 -6.90 -12.87
CA GLN A 71 -14.01 -7.00 -14.22
C GLN A 71 -12.84 -8.01 -14.29
N SER A 72 -12.16 -8.27 -13.17
CA SER A 72 -11.13 -9.32 -13.07
C SER A 72 -11.70 -10.74 -13.16
N GLY A 73 -13.02 -10.92 -13.12
CA GLY A 73 -13.69 -12.21 -13.03
C GLY A 73 -13.79 -12.77 -11.62
N VAL A 74 -13.23 -12.08 -10.61
CA VAL A 74 -13.35 -12.49 -9.21
C VAL A 74 -14.77 -12.20 -8.71
N PRO A 75 -15.52 -13.22 -8.24
CA PRO A 75 -16.86 -13.03 -7.68
C PRO A 75 -16.81 -12.17 -6.42
N TYR A 76 -17.89 -11.46 -6.15
CA TYR A 76 -18.04 -10.70 -4.91
C TYR A 76 -18.56 -11.60 -3.78
N ALA A 77 -17.96 -11.43 -2.60
CA ALA A 77 -18.55 -11.77 -1.31
C ALA A 77 -18.75 -10.48 -0.50
N SER A 78 -19.21 -10.56 0.75
CA SER A 78 -19.66 -9.39 1.51
C SER A 78 -18.55 -8.36 1.76
N ALA A 79 -17.31 -8.80 1.97
CA ALA A 79 -16.10 -7.96 2.06
C ALA A 79 -15.93 -7.12 0.79
N GLY A 80 -15.97 -7.77 -0.38
CA GLY A 80 -15.89 -7.07 -1.66
C GLY A 80 -17.05 -6.12 -1.91
N LEU A 81 -18.28 -6.49 -1.54
CA LEU A 81 -19.45 -5.63 -1.72
C LEU A 81 -19.38 -4.37 -0.87
N VAL A 82 -19.00 -4.50 0.41
CA VAL A 82 -18.77 -3.36 1.29
C VAL A 82 -17.57 -2.54 0.83
N TRP A 83 -16.46 -3.19 0.44
CA TRP A 83 -15.25 -2.50 -0.02
C TRP A 83 -15.48 -1.71 -1.32
N ARG A 84 -16.30 -2.24 -2.22
CA ARG A 84 -16.70 -1.54 -3.46
C ARG A 84 -17.39 -0.21 -3.16
N GLU A 85 -18.28 -0.18 -2.16
CA GLU A 85 -19.07 1.00 -1.81
C GLU A 85 -18.31 1.98 -0.89
N TYR A 86 -17.60 1.43 0.10
CA TYR A 86 -17.02 2.21 1.22
C TYR A 86 -15.50 2.24 1.25
N GLY A 87 -14.81 1.46 0.41
CA GLY A 87 -13.35 1.29 0.45
C GLY A 87 -12.59 2.60 0.30
N ALA A 88 -12.96 3.46 -0.66
CA ALA A 88 -12.30 4.75 -0.85
C ALA A 88 -12.46 5.68 0.37
N ARG A 89 -13.64 5.70 0.99
CA ARG A 89 -13.89 6.47 2.22
C ARG A 89 -13.09 5.91 3.39
N CYS A 90 -13.04 4.59 3.52
CA CYS A 90 -12.26 3.92 4.56
C CYS A 90 -10.77 4.24 4.42
N VAL A 91 -10.23 4.16 3.20
CA VAL A 91 -8.85 4.57 2.88
C VAL A 91 -8.59 6.02 3.29
N ALA A 92 -9.48 6.95 2.95
CA ALA A 92 -9.31 8.36 3.31
C ALA A 92 -9.30 8.56 4.84
N ALA A 93 -10.19 7.88 5.57
CA ALA A 93 -10.24 7.93 7.03
C ALA A 93 -8.96 7.38 7.67
N LEU A 94 -8.49 6.21 7.22
CA LEU A 94 -7.26 5.59 7.72
C LEU A 94 -6.01 6.42 7.36
N ALA A 95 -5.97 7.02 6.16
CA ALA A 95 -4.87 7.90 5.76
C ALA A 95 -4.76 9.10 6.69
N LEU A 96 -5.88 9.77 6.98
CA LEU A 96 -5.90 10.90 7.91
C LEU A 96 -5.46 10.45 9.30
N ALA A 97 -6.04 9.37 9.83
CA ALA A 97 -5.77 8.90 11.19
C ALA A 97 -4.32 8.44 11.41
N HIS A 98 -3.71 7.77 10.41
CA HIS A 98 -2.42 7.10 10.60
C HIS A 98 -1.23 7.78 9.91
N THR A 99 -1.48 8.76 9.04
CA THR A 99 -0.41 9.52 8.35
C THR A 99 -0.57 11.03 8.44
N GLY A 100 -1.72 11.52 8.94
CA GLY A 100 -2.06 12.94 8.93
C GLY A 100 -2.40 13.49 7.54
N GLN A 101 -2.44 12.65 6.50
CA GLN A 101 -2.67 13.08 5.13
C GLN A 101 -4.15 13.03 4.78
N GLN A 102 -4.69 14.17 4.35
CA GLN A 102 -6.03 14.25 3.79
C GLN A 102 -5.97 13.91 2.30
N LEU A 103 -6.56 12.77 1.93
CA LEU A 103 -6.63 12.34 0.53
C LEU A 103 -7.89 12.90 -0.14
N ALA A 104 -7.73 13.37 -1.38
CA ALA A 104 -8.86 13.59 -2.27
C ALA A 104 -9.47 12.24 -2.71
N GLU A 105 -10.71 12.29 -3.23
CA GLU A 105 -11.46 11.09 -3.62
C GLU A 105 -10.71 10.21 -4.64
N GLY A 106 -10.12 10.82 -5.69
CA GLY A 106 -9.37 10.10 -6.72
C GLY A 106 -8.22 9.26 -6.15
N PRO A 107 -7.23 9.86 -5.47
CA PRO A 107 -6.15 9.12 -4.83
C PRO A 107 -6.62 8.05 -3.83
N ALA A 108 -7.64 8.35 -3.02
CA ALA A 108 -8.20 7.37 -2.08
C ALA A 108 -8.81 6.15 -2.81
N ARG A 109 -9.48 6.39 -3.94
CA ARG A 109 -10.05 5.34 -4.79
C ARG A 109 -8.98 4.48 -5.46
N GLU A 110 -7.91 5.08 -5.99
CA GLU A 110 -6.79 4.33 -6.58
C GLU A 110 -6.09 3.44 -5.53
N ILE A 111 -5.89 3.95 -4.32
CA ILE A 111 -5.35 3.17 -3.20
C ILE A 111 -6.30 2.02 -2.85
N ALA A 112 -7.62 2.28 -2.82
CA ALA A 112 -8.62 1.25 -2.55
C ALA A 112 -8.65 0.15 -3.61
N TYR A 113 -8.47 0.47 -4.90
CA TYR A 113 -8.32 -0.54 -5.96
C TYR A 113 -7.08 -1.40 -5.78
N GLY A 114 -5.96 -0.79 -5.38
CA GLY A 114 -4.75 -1.54 -5.07
C GLY A 114 -4.92 -2.49 -3.87
N ILE A 115 -5.71 -2.09 -2.86
CA ILE A 115 -6.01 -2.96 -1.70
C ILE A 115 -7.02 -4.04 -2.08
N ASP A 116 -7.99 -3.73 -2.93
CA ASP A 116 -8.97 -4.70 -3.44
C ASP A 116 -8.26 -5.86 -4.18
N ALA A 117 -7.32 -5.53 -5.06
CA ALA A 117 -6.54 -6.51 -5.81
C ALA A 117 -5.63 -7.37 -4.94
N ASP A 118 -4.98 -6.77 -3.93
CA ASP A 118 -3.99 -7.47 -3.09
C ASP A 118 -4.62 -8.29 -1.97
N VAL A 119 -5.80 -7.89 -1.47
CA VAL A 119 -6.39 -8.43 -0.24
C VAL A 119 -7.83 -8.87 -0.45
N VAL A 120 -8.73 -7.93 -0.78
CA VAL A 120 -10.18 -8.17 -0.69
C VAL A 120 -10.65 -9.24 -1.68
N GLN A 121 -10.11 -9.24 -2.90
CA GLN A 121 -10.40 -10.28 -3.89
C GLN A 121 -10.00 -11.69 -3.40
N TYR A 122 -8.94 -11.83 -2.62
CA TYR A 122 -8.56 -13.13 -2.04
C TYR A 122 -9.45 -13.54 -0.88
N LEU A 123 -10.02 -12.58 -0.14
CA LEU A 123 -11.04 -12.86 0.87
C LEU A 123 -12.31 -13.39 0.20
N ASP A 124 -12.81 -12.70 -0.82
CA ASP A 124 -13.99 -13.12 -1.58
C ASP A 124 -13.79 -14.50 -2.22
N LEU A 125 -12.64 -14.73 -2.87
CA LEU A 125 -12.31 -16.04 -3.46
C LEU A 125 -12.26 -17.16 -2.42
N SER A 126 -11.75 -16.88 -1.23
CA SER A 126 -11.71 -17.85 -0.13
C SER A 126 -13.11 -18.17 0.37
N ASP A 127 -13.98 -17.16 0.45
CA ASP A 127 -15.33 -17.30 0.99
C ASP A 127 -16.25 -18.07 0.03
N VAL A 128 -16.22 -17.73 -1.27
CA VAL A 128 -16.96 -18.47 -2.31
C VAL A 128 -16.37 -19.85 -2.64
N GLY A 129 -15.30 -20.26 -1.97
CA GLY A 129 -14.63 -21.55 -2.18
C GLY A 129 -13.87 -21.68 -3.51
N ALA A 130 -13.58 -20.56 -4.18
CA ALA A 130 -12.88 -20.50 -5.46
C ALA A 130 -11.34 -20.48 -5.33
N ALA A 131 -10.80 -20.15 -4.15
CA ALA A 131 -9.37 -20.25 -3.86
C ALA A 131 -9.06 -21.33 -2.83
N LYS A 132 -7.91 -22.00 -3.02
CA LYS A 132 -7.28 -22.77 -1.93
C LYS A 132 -6.51 -21.79 -1.05
N SER A 133 -6.65 -21.91 0.26
CA SER A 133 -5.86 -21.15 1.24
C SER A 133 -4.37 -21.24 0.90
N ALA A 134 -3.61 -20.17 1.16
CA ALA A 134 -2.16 -20.23 1.11
C ALA A 134 -1.66 -21.49 1.86
N PRO A 135 -0.64 -22.21 1.37
CA PRO A 135 -0.18 -23.45 1.99
C PRO A 135 0.07 -23.27 3.50
N GLY A 136 -0.56 -24.12 4.33
CA GLY A 136 -0.48 -24.03 5.79
C GLY A 136 -1.51 -23.08 6.43
N GLY A 137 -1.27 -22.68 7.69
CA GLY A 137 -2.18 -21.84 8.48
C GLY A 137 -1.94 -20.33 8.35
N TYR A 138 -1.23 -19.88 7.31
CA TYR A 138 -0.70 -18.51 7.22
C TYR A 138 -1.51 -17.57 6.31
N GLY A 139 -2.50 -18.08 5.57
CA GLY A 139 -3.40 -17.21 4.80
C GLY A 139 -4.26 -16.35 5.71
N LEU A 140 -4.59 -15.12 5.31
CA LEU A 140 -5.34 -14.18 6.15
C LEU A 140 -6.67 -14.78 6.62
N SER A 141 -7.42 -15.46 5.75
CA SER A 141 -8.65 -16.18 6.13
C SER A 141 -8.41 -17.31 7.14
N ALA A 142 -7.27 -18.02 7.06
CA ALA A 142 -6.91 -19.06 8.02
C ALA A 142 -6.54 -18.47 9.39
N VAL A 143 -5.82 -17.34 9.41
CA VAL A 143 -5.50 -16.59 10.62
C VAL A 143 -6.78 -16.09 11.30
N VAL A 144 -7.70 -15.49 10.54
CA VAL A 144 -9.02 -15.06 11.05
C VAL A 144 -9.81 -16.26 11.58
N SER A 145 -9.82 -17.38 10.86
CA SER A 145 -10.50 -18.60 11.31
C SER A 145 -9.98 -19.09 12.67
N GLY A 146 -8.71 -18.83 13.02
CA GLY A 146 -8.13 -19.19 14.31
C GLY A 146 -8.70 -18.42 15.51
N TYR A 147 -9.46 -17.35 15.28
CA TYR A 147 -10.16 -16.62 16.35
C TYR A 147 -11.52 -17.24 16.68
N ASN A 148 -12.10 -18.07 15.80
CA ASN A 148 -13.32 -18.80 16.11
C ASN A 148 -13.10 -19.75 17.29
N THR A 149 -14.14 -19.93 18.09
CA THR A 149 -14.19 -20.97 19.12
C THR A 149 -14.01 -22.35 18.50
N ASN A 150 -13.20 -23.18 19.15
CA ASN A 150 -13.10 -24.60 18.81
C ASN A 150 -14.03 -25.44 19.70
N TRP A 151 -14.08 -26.75 19.47
CA TRP A 151 -14.98 -27.64 20.22
C TRP A 151 -14.71 -27.68 21.73
N LEU A 152 -13.48 -27.48 22.18
CA LEU A 152 -13.15 -27.38 23.61
C LEU A 152 -13.68 -26.08 24.21
N ASP A 153 -13.58 -24.97 23.46
CA ASP A 153 -14.16 -23.69 23.90
C ASP A 153 -15.68 -23.80 24.03
N GLU A 154 -16.36 -24.37 23.03
CA GLU A 154 -17.80 -24.57 23.03
C GLU A 154 -18.26 -25.49 24.17
N GLN A 155 -17.52 -26.58 24.42
CA GLN A 155 -17.81 -27.48 25.55
C GLN A 155 -17.63 -26.78 26.91
N ARG A 156 -16.65 -25.89 27.03
CA ARG A 156 -16.37 -25.14 28.26
C ARG A 156 -17.36 -24.00 28.49
N LEU A 157 -17.76 -23.29 27.44
CA LEU A 157 -18.60 -22.10 27.51
C LEU A 157 -20.10 -22.45 27.61
N GLY A 158 -20.54 -23.55 26.98
CA GLY A 158 -21.94 -23.94 26.94
C GLY A 158 -22.77 -23.07 25.98
N TYR A 159 -23.94 -22.63 26.43
CA TYR A 159 -24.88 -21.85 25.63
C TYR A 159 -25.38 -20.64 26.42
N GLY A 160 -25.82 -19.60 25.73
CA GLY A 160 -26.43 -18.40 26.31
C GLY A 160 -25.62 -17.13 26.08
N GLU A 161 -26.07 -16.04 26.71
CA GLU A 161 -25.55 -14.69 26.45
C GLU A 161 -24.05 -14.55 26.72
N GLU A 162 -23.51 -15.19 27.76
CA GLU A 162 -22.07 -15.16 28.04
C GLU A 162 -21.23 -15.80 26.92
N THR A 163 -21.73 -16.88 26.32
CA THR A 163 -21.07 -17.57 25.20
C THR A 163 -21.10 -16.68 23.95
N GLU A 164 -22.24 -16.07 23.63
CA GLU A 164 -22.33 -15.14 22.50
C GLU A 164 -21.46 -13.90 22.72
N GLY A 165 -21.40 -13.39 23.96
CA GLY A 165 -20.51 -12.32 24.36
C GLY A 165 -19.03 -12.67 24.12
N PHE A 166 -18.63 -13.90 24.46
CA PHE A 166 -17.27 -14.38 24.16
C PHE A 166 -17.02 -14.47 22.65
N ARG A 167 -17.93 -15.06 21.87
CA ARG A 167 -17.79 -15.13 20.40
C ARG A 167 -17.73 -13.75 19.75
N LEU A 168 -18.50 -12.79 20.24
CA LEU A 168 -18.44 -11.40 19.78
C LEU A 168 -17.10 -10.74 20.15
N SER A 169 -16.55 -11.05 21.33
CA SER A 169 -15.22 -10.56 21.71
C SER A 169 -14.11 -11.10 20.78
N GLN A 170 -14.21 -12.37 20.39
CA GLN A 170 -13.29 -13.00 19.44
C GLN A 170 -13.43 -12.40 18.04
N PHE A 171 -14.66 -12.14 17.59
CA PHE A 171 -14.94 -11.43 16.34
C PHE A 171 -14.31 -10.02 16.34
N ARG A 172 -14.46 -9.26 17.43
CA ARG A 172 -13.83 -7.94 17.57
C ARG A 172 -12.30 -8.00 17.53
N ARG A 173 -11.69 -9.05 18.08
CA ARG A 173 -10.23 -9.26 17.98
C ARG A 173 -9.80 -9.52 16.53
N ALA A 174 -10.56 -10.31 15.78
CA ALA A 174 -10.31 -10.52 14.35
C ALA A 174 -10.48 -9.21 13.55
N MET A 175 -11.53 -8.43 13.82
CA MET A 175 -11.73 -7.10 13.21
C MET A 175 -10.57 -6.15 13.50
N ALA A 176 -10.03 -6.15 14.73
CA ALA A 176 -8.89 -5.32 15.10
C ALA A 176 -7.65 -5.67 14.28
N LEU A 177 -7.35 -6.98 14.13
CA LEU A 177 -6.27 -7.46 13.26
C LEU A 177 -6.46 -6.99 11.82
N LEU A 178 -7.67 -7.15 11.25
CA LEU A 178 -7.95 -6.75 9.87
C LEU A 178 -7.87 -5.21 9.70
N THR A 179 -8.24 -4.45 10.73
CA THR A 179 -8.07 -3.00 10.75
C THR A 179 -6.60 -2.59 10.71
N ASP A 180 -5.73 -3.28 11.46
CA ASP A 180 -4.28 -3.06 11.38
C ASP A 180 -3.73 -3.40 9.99
N VAL A 181 -4.18 -4.50 9.38
CA VAL A 181 -3.81 -4.86 8.00
C VAL A 181 -4.22 -3.75 7.03
N MET A 182 -5.46 -3.26 7.10
CA MET A 182 -5.94 -2.14 6.29
C MET A 182 -5.10 -0.88 6.51
N ALA A 183 -4.87 -0.48 7.76
CA ALA A 183 -4.09 0.70 8.10
C ALA A 183 -2.66 0.60 7.57
N ASN A 184 -2.01 -0.56 7.69
CA ASN A 184 -0.67 -0.80 7.16
C ASN A 184 -0.65 -0.66 5.63
N ALA A 185 -1.62 -1.26 4.93
CA ALA A 185 -1.72 -1.19 3.48
C ALA A 185 -1.96 0.25 2.98
N VAL A 186 -2.79 1.02 3.70
CA VAL A 186 -3.02 2.44 3.42
C VAL A 186 -1.75 3.26 3.67
N ARG A 187 -1.10 3.13 4.84
CA ARG A 187 0.14 3.88 5.15
C ARG A 187 1.21 3.64 4.10
N TYR A 188 1.40 2.38 3.70
CA TYR A 188 2.37 2.01 2.67
C TYR A 188 2.10 2.74 1.34
N ARG A 189 0.84 2.72 0.87
CA ARG A 189 0.44 3.32 -0.40
C ARG A 189 0.44 4.84 -0.36
N VAL A 190 0.04 5.45 0.75
CA VAL A 190 0.13 6.91 0.96
C VAL A 190 1.60 7.36 0.94
N ALA A 191 2.48 6.65 1.66
CA ALA A 191 3.90 6.94 1.64
C ALA A 191 4.49 6.84 0.23
N ALA A 192 4.13 5.79 -0.53
CA ALA A 192 4.52 5.66 -1.92
C ALA A 192 4.03 6.84 -2.77
N LEU A 193 2.74 7.20 -2.68
CA LEU A 193 2.16 8.34 -3.41
C LEU A 193 2.90 9.65 -3.12
N LEU A 194 3.12 9.97 -1.84
CA LEU A 194 3.86 11.16 -1.43
C LEU A 194 5.31 11.15 -1.91
N ALA A 195 5.93 9.97 -1.93
CA ALA A 195 7.29 9.84 -2.42
C ALA A 195 7.37 10.16 -3.92
N LEU A 196 6.44 9.66 -4.73
CA LEU A 196 6.36 9.99 -6.16
C LEU A 196 6.17 11.50 -6.37
N GLU A 197 5.30 12.13 -5.58
CA GLU A 197 5.05 13.56 -5.68
C GLU A 197 6.28 14.40 -5.29
N GLN A 198 7.00 14.01 -4.24
CA GLN A 198 8.27 14.65 -3.89
C GLN A 198 9.33 14.51 -4.99
N VAL A 199 9.34 13.39 -5.73
CA VAL A 199 10.24 13.24 -6.89
C VAL A 199 9.85 14.21 -8.01
N ARG A 200 8.55 14.35 -8.30
CA ARG A 200 8.04 15.30 -9.31
C ARG A 200 8.35 16.75 -8.98
N GLN A 201 8.33 17.09 -7.69
CA GLN A 201 8.65 18.41 -7.17
C GLN A 201 10.16 18.62 -6.94
N GLY A 202 11.00 17.65 -7.31
CA GLY A 202 12.45 17.77 -7.22
C GLY A 202 12.97 18.97 -8.03
N GLU A 203 14.06 19.57 -7.57
CA GLU A 203 14.62 20.75 -8.22
C GLU A 203 15.29 20.34 -9.53
N VAL A 204 14.82 20.92 -10.63
CA VAL A 204 15.35 20.65 -11.96
C VAL A 204 16.47 21.63 -12.27
N LEU A 205 17.66 21.09 -12.55
CA LEU A 205 18.90 21.82 -12.80
C LEU A 205 19.39 21.61 -14.24
N GLU A 206 20.36 22.43 -14.66
CA GLU A 206 21.12 22.23 -15.91
C GLU A 206 20.22 22.04 -17.15
N GLY A 207 19.17 22.87 -17.25
CA GLY A 207 18.23 22.84 -18.38
C GLY A 207 17.35 21.58 -18.46
N GLY A 208 17.10 20.91 -17.33
CA GLY A 208 16.28 19.69 -17.32
C GLY A 208 17.06 18.39 -17.24
N LYS A 209 18.39 18.44 -17.24
CA LYS A 209 19.24 17.26 -17.35
C LYS A 209 19.67 16.67 -16.00
N VAL A 210 19.52 17.44 -14.92
CA VAL A 210 19.85 17.00 -13.56
C VAL A 210 18.63 17.23 -12.67
N LEU A 211 18.25 16.24 -11.87
CA LEU A 211 17.23 16.36 -10.84
C LEU A 211 17.87 16.32 -9.47
N PHE A 212 17.58 17.28 -8.60
CA PHE A 212 18.01 17.26 -7.21
C PHE A 212 16.88 16.87 -6.26
N LEU A 213 17.14 15.84 -5.45
CA LEU A 213 16.24 15.33 -4.43
C LEU A 213 16.86 15.54 -3.03
N LYS A 214 16.21 16.38 -2.21
CA LYS A 214 16.65 16.62 -0.83
C LYS A 214 16.65 15.36 0.03
N ASN A 215 15.77 14.41 -0.28
CA ASN A 215 15.65 13.13 0.41
C ASN A 215 16.13 11.99 -0.51
N GLY A 216 17.29 11.39 -0.18
CA GLY A 216 17.84 10.27 -0.95
C GLY A 216 17.14 8.93 -0.77
N ALA A 217 16.18 8.80 0.14
CA ALA A 217 15.37 7.59 0.30
C ALA A 217 14.19 7.52 -0.68
N LEU A 218 13.95 8.55 -1.50
CA LEU A 218 12.84 8.57 -2.45
C LEU A 218 13.08 7.56 -3.60
N PRO A 219 12.12 6.66 -3.89
CA PRO A 219 12.19 5.73 -5.02
C PRO A 219 11.92 6.47 -6.34
N TRP A 220 12.94 7.16 -6.85
CA TRP A 220 12.79 8.10 -7.97
C TRP A 220 12.85 7.44 -9.36
N SER A 221 13.50 6.29 -9.51
CA SER A 221 13.90 5.74 -10.81
C SER A 221 12.74 5.53 -11.79
N GLN A 222 11.61 5.01 -11.31
CA GLN A 222 10.44 4.75 -12.15
C GLN A 222 9.78 6.06 -12.62
N VAL A 223 9.63 7.05 -11.73
CA VAL A 223 9.03 8.36 -12.05
C VAL A 223 9.90 9.10 -13.04
N VAL A 224 11.19 9.25 -12.74
CA VAL A 224 12.15 9.97 -13.60
C VAL A 224 12.21 9.32 -14.98
N ARG A 225 12.17 7.98 -15.05
CA ARG A 225 12.18 7.28 -16.34
C ARG A 225 10.94 7.56 -17.19
N LYS A 226 9.75 7.47 -16.59
CA LYS A 226 8.48 7.61 -17.30
C LYS A 226 8.12 9.05 -17.62
N GLU A 227 8.41 9.96 -16.71
CA GLU A 227 7.86 11.33 -16.72
C GLU A 227 8.92 12.40 -17.02
N MET A 228 10.22 12.09 -16.82
CA MET A 228 11.32 13.06 -16.97
C MET A 228 12.37 12.58 -17.99
N PRO A 229 12.03 12.50 -19.30
CA PRO A 229 12.92 11.90 -20.31
C PRO A 229 14.24 12.64 -20.53
N LYS A 230 14.31 13.93 -20.16
CA LYS A 230 15.53 14.76 -20.30
C LYS A 230 16.55 14.55 -19.18
N VAL A 231 16.13 14.02 -18.02
CA VAL A 231 17.01 13.85 -16.86
C VAL A 231 17.98 12.72 -17.14
N LEU A 232 19.28 13.04 -17.03
CA LEU A 232 20.40 12.12 -17.21
C LEU A 232 21.01 11.70 -15.87
N PHE A 233 21.03 12.62 -14.90
CA PHE A 233 21.59 12.39 -13.57
C PHE A 233 20.64 12.84 -12.46
N VAL A 234 20.71 12.16 -11.32
CA VAL A 234 19.96 12.51 -10.11
C VAL A 234 20.93 12.74 -8.98
N ILE A 235 20.87 13.94 -8.39
CA ILE A 235 21.57 14.27 -7.16
C ILE A 235 20.65 13.97 -5.99
N SER A 236 21.17 13.29 -4.96
CA SER A 236 20.44 13.08 -3.71
C SER A 236 21.34 13.22 -2.50
N TYR A 237 20.77 13.50 -1.32
CA TYR A 237 21.49 13.48 -0.06
C TYR A 237 21.23 12.17 0.70
N SER A 238 22.31 11.43 1.00
CA SER A 238 22.25 10.22 1.82
C SER A 238 22.42 10.59 3.28
N ILE A 239 21.34 10.46 4.07
CA ILE A 239 21.39 10.70 5.52
C ILE A 239 22.27 9.65 6.21
N ALA A 240 22.23 8.39 5.76
CA ALA A 240 23.03 7.32 6.37
C ALA A 240 24.54 7.54 6.17
N GLU A 241 24.94 8.05 5.01
CA GLU A 241 26.34 8.22 4.63
C GLU A 241 26.83 9.67 4.78
N GLN A 242 25.95 10.60 5.17
CA GLN A 242 26.21 12.03 5.35
C GLN A 242 26.93 12.68 4.16
N ARG A 243 26.51 12.30 2.94
CA ARG A 243 27.13 12.78 1.69
C ARG A 243 26.10 12.90 0.57
N HIS A 244 26.49 13.65 -0.46
CA HIS A 244 25.70 13.79 -1.66
C HIS A 244 26.08 12.73 -2.69
N MET A 245 25.09 12.16 -3.33
CA MET A 245 25.21 11.11 -4.34
C MET A 245 24.80 11.66 -5.70
N LEU A 246 25.49 11.26 -6.75
CA LEU A 246 25.15 11.51 -8.14
C LEU A 246 24.90 10.15 -8.80
N HIS A 247 23.65 9.87 -9.14
CA HIS A 247 23.23 8.66 -9.81
C HIS A 247 22.98 8.91 -11.29
N THR A 248 23.31 7.94 -12.12
CA THR A 248 22.84 7.88 -13.51
C THR A 248 21.40 7.39 -13.59
N VAL A 249 20.66 7.82 -14.61
CA VAL A 249 19.29 7.31 -14.87
C VAL A 249 19.36 6.11 -15.82
N PRO A 250 18.88 4.92 -15.44
CA PRO A 250 18.89 3.76 -16.32
C PRO A 250 17.88 3.90 -17.48
N VAL A 251 18.16 3.26 -18.61
CA VAL A 251 17.26 3.27 -19.77
C VAL A 251 16.00 2.42 -19.51
N SER A 252 16.16 1.28 -18.84
CA SER A 252 15.07 0.36 -18.48
C SER A 252 15.20 -0.14 -17.03
N THR A 253 14.19 -0.86 -16.52
CA THR A 253 14.22 -1.47 -15.17
C THR A 253 15.09 -2.72 -15.11
N GLU A 254 15.39 -3.31 -16.28
CA GLU A 254 16.02 -4.63 -16.41
C GLU A 254 17.43 -4.54 -17.00
N SER A 255 17.88 -3.34 -17.37
CA SER A 255 19.22 -3.09 -17.92
C SER A 255 20.07 -2.27 -16.95
N PHE A 256 21.38 -2.54 -16.97
CA PHE A 256 22.40 -1.72 -16.33
C PHE A 256 22.82 -0.52 -17.18
N ASP A 257 22.31 -0.39 -18.41
CA ASP A 257 22.63 0.72 -19.30
C ASP A 257 22.03 2.03 -18.80
N ALA A 258 22.88 3.05 -18.65
CA ALA A 258 22.46 4.40 -18.30
C ALA A 258 22.09 5.21 -19.55
N ARG A 259 21.20 6.19 -19.40
CA ARG A 259 20.97 7.24 -20.41
C ARG A 259 22.25 8.02 -20.73
N ALA A 260 23.10 8.15 -19.71
CA ALA A 260 24.43 8.72 -19.79
C ALA A 260 25.27 8.18 -18.63
N ASP A 261 26.46 7.69 -18.94
CA ASP A 261 27.43 7.27 -17.93
C ASP A 261 28.20 8.47 -17.36
N LEU A 262 28.69 8.35 -16.13
CA LEU A 262 29.68 9.29 -15.59
C LEU A 262 31.00 9.22 -16.39
N PRO A 263 31.88 10.24 -16.36
CA PRO A 263 33.12 10.23 -17.14
C PRO A 263 34.01 8.99 -16.91
N GLN A 264 34.54 8.42 -17.99
CA GLN A 264 35.41 7.23 -17.93
C GLN A 264 36.66 7.47 -17.07
N ALA A 265 37.19 8.69 -17.07
CA ALA A 265 38.35 9.08 -16.27
C ALA A 265 38.10 9.01 -14.75
N TRP A 266 36.85 8.93 -14.30
CA TRP A 266 36.51 8.83 -12.87
C TRP A 266 36.37 7.39 -12.40
N ALA A 267 36.25 6.43 -13.32
CA ALA A 267 35.88 5.05 -13.02
C ALA A 267 36.81 4.43 -11.97
N GLY A 268 36.25 4.05 -10.81
CA GLY A 268 36.98 3.38 -9.73
C GLY A 268 37.79 4.30 -8.83
N LEU A 269 37.89 5.59 -9.14
CA LEU A 269 38.68 6.54 -8.35
C LEU A 269 37.98 6.91 -7.04
N ARG A 270 38.80 7.22 -6.04
CA ARG A 270 38.38 7.61 -4.69
C ARG A 270 39.15 8.82 -4.19
N ASP A 271 38.50 9.57 -3.31
CA ASP A 271 39.06 10.66 -2.50
C ASP A 271 40.03 11.56 -3.30
N ALA A 272 41.31 11.59 -2.92
CA ALA A 272 42.31 12.47 -3.51
C ALA A 272 42.51 12.23 -5.02
N GLU A 273 42.42 10.99 -5.49
CA GLU A 273 42.58 10.66 -6.91
C GLU A 273 41.41 11.20 -7.73
N LEU A 274 40.18 11.01 -7.22
CA LEU A 274 38.99 11.54 -7.87
C LEU A 274 38.97 13.07 -7.81
N ALA A 275 39.37 13.67 -6.69
CA ALA A 275 39.46 15.11 -6.53
C ALA A 275 40.45 15.73 -7.52
N ALA A 276 41.60 15.09 -7.76
CA ALA A 276 42.60 15.55 -8.72
C ALA A 276 42.06 15.55 -10.16
N VAL A 277 41.31 14.51 -10.56
CA VAL A 277 40.76 14.39 -11.93
C VAL A 277 39.53 15.27 -12.15
N THR A 278 38.70 15.44 -11.12
CA THR A 278 37.48 16.28 -11.20
C THR A 278 37.76 17.77 -10.99
N GLY A 279 38.85 18.10 -10.29
CA GLY A 279 39.07 19.44 -9.75
C GLY A 279 38.13 19.80 -8.59
N VAL A 280 37.39 18.83 -8.04
CA VAL A 280 36.43 19.02 -6.93
C VAL A 280 37.07 18.48 -5.63
N PRO A 281 37.52 19.35 -4.70
CA PRO A 281 38.34 18.93 -3.55
C PRO A 281 37.68 17.93 -2.59
N ASP A 282 36.36 17.88 -2.58
CA ASP A 282 35.56 17.04 -1.68
C ASP A 282 34.84 15.90 -2.40
N ALA A 283 35.26 15.57 -3.63
CA ALA A 283 34.85 14.35 -4.31
C ALA A 283 35.25 13.11 -3.48
N GLY A 284 34.31 12.18 -3.33
CA GLY A 284 34.47 11.01 -2.45
C GLY A 284 34.78 9.72 -3.21
N PHE A 285 33.92 9.30 -4.14
CA PHE A 285 34.22 8.16 -5.01
C PHE A 285 33.39 8.20 -6.29
N CYS A 286 33.83 7.45 -7.29
CA CYS A 286 33.02 7.07 -8.45
C CYS A 286 33.13 5.56 -8.65
N HIS A 287 31.99 4.89 -8.79
CA HIS A 287 31.98 3.44 -9.02
C HIS A 287 32.66 3.09 -10.36
N ASN A 288 33.34 1.95 -10.42
CA ASN A 288 34.04 1.51 -11.64
C ASN A 288 33.09 1.35 -12.84
N GLY A 289 31.86 0.89 -12.59
CA GLY A 289 30.78 0.83 -13.56
C GLY A 289 30.11 2.17 -13.89
N ARG A 290 30.64 3.31 -13.44
CA ARG A 290 30.25 4.67 -13.84
C ARG A 290 28.78 5.07 -13.61
N PHE A 291 28.03 4.32 -12.81
CA PHE A 291 26.61 4.58 -12.54
C PHE A 291 26.35 5.46 -11.30
N ILE A 292 27.35 5.64 -10.43
CA ILE A 292 27.23 6.43 -9.20
C ILE A 292 28.55 7.09 -8.81
N ALA A 293 28.47 8.33 -8.32
CA ALA A 293 29.56 9.02 -7.65
C ALA A 293 29.06 9.76 -6.40
N SER A 294 29.97 10.25 -5.56
CA SER A 294 29.63 11.03 -4.37
C SER A 294 30.57 12.20 -4.14
N ALA A 295 30.08 13.24 -3.47
CA ALA A 295 30.88 14.33 -2.88
C ALA A 295 30.32 14.68 -1.50
N ARG A 296 31.13 15.30 -0.64
CA ARG A 296 30.67 15.66 0.72
C ARG A 296 29.63 16.80 0.68
N SER A 297 29.91 17.86 -0.07
CA SER A 297 29.06 19.06 -0.19
C SER A 297 28.09 19.00 -1.36
N TYR A 298 27.05 19.81 -1.28
CA TYR A 298 26.08 20.02 -2.36
C TYR A 298 26.74 20.70 -3.56
N GLU A 299 27.60 21.67 -3.29
CA GLU A 299 28.37 22.41 -4.28
C GLU A 299 29.32 21.50 -5.04
N GLY A 300 30.01 20.61 -4.34
CA GLY A 300 30.91 19.61 -4.91
C GLY A 300 30.17 18.66 -5.84
N ILE A 301 29.05 18.08 -5.40
CA ILE A 301 28.31 17.14 -6.25
C ILE A 301 27.69 17.82 -7.47
N ARG A 302 27.29 19.10 -7.35
CA ARG A 302 26.79 19.91 -8.47
C ARG A 302 27.89 20.21 -9.48
N ALA A 303 29.09 20.55 -9.01
CA ALA A 303 30.24 20.75 -9.89
C ALA A 303 30.56 19.46 -10.67
N MET A 304 30.55 18.31 -9.98
CA MET A 304 30.69 17.01 -10.64
C MET A 304 29.57 16.75 -11.65
N ALA A 305 28.30 16.98 -11.30
CA ALA A 305 27.19 16.79 -12.26
C ALA A 305 27.35 17.65 -13.52
N SER A 306 27.80 18.90 -13.39
CA SER A 306 28.08 19.79 -14.53
C SER A 306 29.23 19.27 -15.41
N LEU A 307 30.31 18.78 -14.81
CA LEU A 307 31.43 18.16 -15.54
C LEU A 307 30.99 16.90 -16.28
N ALA A 308 30.18 16.05 -15.63
CA ALA A 308 29.63 14.84 -16.25
C ALA A 308 28.75 15.18 -17.46
N LEU A 309 27.89 16.20 -17.36
CA LEU A 309 27.07 16.66 -18.48
C LEU A 309 27.89 17.16 -19.67
N LYS A 310 28.98 17.90 -19.42
CA LYS A 310 29.88 18.38 -20.48
C LYS A 310 30.57 17.23 -21.20
N ALA A 311 30.89 16.14 -20.50
CA ALA A 311 31.48 14.95 -21.09
C ALA A 311 30.49 14.12 -21.94
N VAL A 312 29.18 14.29 -21.72
CA VAL A 312 28.11 13.60 -22.46
C VAL A 312 27.67 14.36 -23.70
N ALA A 313 27.74 15.71 -23.68
CA ALA A 313 27.49 16.50 -24.87
C ALA A 313 28.61 16.25 -25.90
N PRO A 314 28.29 15.98 -27.19
CA PRO A 314 29.33 15.91 -28.20
C PRO A 314 30.07 17.25 -28.24
N ALA A 315 31.41 17.18 -28.29
CA ALA A 315 32.27 18.32 -28.57
C ALA A 315 31.95 18.95 -29.93
#